data_AF-G9AF96-F1
#
_entry.id   AF-G9AF96-F1
#
_cell.length_a   1.000
_cell.length_b   1.000
_cell.length_c   1.000
_cell.angle_alpha   90.00
_cell.angle_beta   90.00
_cell.angle_gamma   90.00
#
_symmetry.space_group_name_H-M   'P 1'
#
loop_
_entity.id
_entity.type
_entity.pdbx_description
1 polymer ?
#
loop_
_entity_poly.entity_id
_entity_poly.type
_entity_poly.pdbx_seq_one_letter_code
_entity_poly.pdbx_strand_id
1 'polypeptide(L)'
;MHEAAQDIVDWREMVHSMPIVRLLSDSTLSCFTAGSLRHLWTPKDAFRVCFKTSEAAIDLTHRDADIGLSAERPQLGNVAIRRSVAVAYAPYCAQGFDYRHHCNWVSLGTDVANQPWMRWAFEQPGRYITNWVNSARMMFDLVKAGAGIGVMPMFHRRWRSSLCSGGEGDRRTRPSPMDRTA
;
A
#
# COMPACT_ATOMS: atom_id res chain seq x y z
N MET A 1 -39.01 9.76 -22.86
CA MET A 1 -37.91 10.76 -22.78
C MET A 1 -37.97 11.61 -21.50
N HIS A 2 -39.14 12.05 -21.04
CA HIS A 2 -39.26 12.80 -19.77
C HIS A 2 -38.91 11.95 -18.53
N GLU A 3 -39.36 10.70 -18.49
CA GLU A 3 -39.16 9.81 -17.34
C GLU A 3 -37.67 9.51 -17.05
N ALA A 4 -36.87 9.23 -18.08
CA ALA A 4 -35.42 9.04 -17.96
C ALA A 4 -34.67 10.33 -17.54
N ALA A 5 -35.19 11.51 -17.93
CA ALA A 5 -34.60 12.78 -17.52
C ALA A 5 -34.90 13.09 -16.04
N GLN A 6 -36.12 12.75 -15.58
CA GLN A 6 -36.51 12.86 -14.17
C GLN A 6 -35.67 11.94 -13.28
N ASP A 7 -35.47 10.69 -13.71
CA ASP A 7 -34.68 9.68 -12.98
C ASP A 7 -33.20 10.12 -12.82
N ILE A 8 -32.63 10.77 -13.85
CA ILE A 8 -31.28 11.36 -13.79
C ILE A 8 -31.21 12.54 -12.80
N VAL A 9 -32.26 13.38 -12.74
CA VAL A 9 -32.32 14.53 -11.83
C VAL A 9 -32.46 14.07 -10.38
N ASP A 10 -33.34 13.10 -10.13
CA ASP A 10 -33.56 12.52 -8.80
C ASP A 10 -32.31 11.79 -8.31
N TRP A 11 -31.63 11.04 -9.19
CA TRP A 11 -30.33 10.46 -8.89
C TRP A 11 -29.29 11.54 -8.55
N ARG A 12 -29.26 12.66 -9.28
CA ARG A 12 -28.29 13.74 -9.06
C ARG A 12 -28.48 14.45 -7.72
N GLU A 13 -29.73 14.73 -7.33
CA GLU A 13 -30.09 15.33 -6.04
C GLU A 13 -29.82 14.37 -4.87
N MET A 14 -30.18 13.09 -5.02
CA MET A 14 -29.91 12.07 -4.00
C MET A 14 -28.41 11.84 -3.82
N VAL A 15 -27.64 11.89 -4.91
CA VAL A 15 -26.19 11.76 -4.86
C VAL A 15 -25.59 12.99 -4.17
N HIS A 16 -26.04 14.23 -4.43
CA HIS A 16 -25.49 15.45 -3.78
C HIS A 16 -25.78 15.57 -2.29
N SER A 17 -26.82 14.93 -1.78
CA SER A 17 -27.15 14.92 -0.35
C SER A 17 -26.34 13.90 0.48
N MET A 18 -25.59 13.00 -0.16
CA MET A 18 -24.80 12.00 0.55
C MET A 18 -23.51 12.59 1.16
N PRO A 19 -23.20 12.30 2.43
CA PRO A 19 -21.94 12.72 3.05
C PRO A 19 -20.74 12.10 2.33
N ILE A 20 -19.62 12.83 2.31
CA ILE A 20 -18.35 12.36 1.76
C ILE A 20 -17.43 12.00 2.92
N VAL A 21 -17.01 10.73 2.98
CA VAL A 21 -15.99 10.22 3.89
C VAL A 21 -14.62 10.28 3.20
N ARG A 22 -13.71 11.07 3.75
CA ARG A 22 -12.34 11.26 3.25
C ARG A 22 -11.38 10.32 3.97
N LEU A 23 -10.74 9.44 3.23
CA LEU A 23 -9.75 8.49 3.72
C LEU A 23 -8.36 8.93 3.24
N LEU A 24 -7.44 9.19 4.18
CA LEU A 24 -6.05 9.54 3.90
C LEU A 24 -5.13 8.34 4.18
N SER A 25 -4.24 8.03 3.26
CA SER A 25 -3.25 6.95 3.40
C SER A 25 -1.96 7.22 2.62
N ASP A 26 -0.90 6.48 2.90
CA ASP A 26 0.29 6.44 2.03
C ASP A 26 0.01 5.70 0.71
N SER A 27 0.90 5.81 -0.28
CA SER A 27 0.72 5.16 -1.59
C SER A 27 0.55 3.64 -1.52
N THR A 28 1.14 3.01 -0.51
CA THR A 28 1.16 1.57 -0.32
C THR A 28 -0.19 1.08 0.20
N LEU A 29 -0.72 1.74 1.24
CA LEU A 29 -2.05 1.52 1.80
C LEU A 29 -3.16 1.98 0.85
N SER A 30 -2.95 3.05 0.08
CA SER A 30 -3.87 3.49 -0.99
C SER A 30 -4.06 2.40 -2.06
N CYS A 31 -3.00 1.67 -2.41
CA CYS A 31 -3.12 0.54 -3.33
C CYS A 31 -3.92 -0.62 -2.70
N PHE A 32 -3.68 -0.90 -1.42
CA PHE A 32 -4.43 -1.92 -0.68
C PHE A 32 -5.93 -1.59 -0.58
N THR A 33 -6.28 -0.34 -0.25
CA THR A 33 -7.68 0.10 -0.16
C THR A 33 -8.35 0.10 -1.53
N ALA A 34 -7.67 0.53 -2.59
CA ALA A 34 -8.17 0.43 -3.95
C ALA A 34 -8.45 -1.04 -4.36
N GLY A 35 -7.55 -1.96 -4.02
CA GLY A 35 -7.73 -3.39 -4.27
C GLY A 35 -8.88 -4.02 -3.45
N SER A 36 -9.21 -3.43 -2.31
CA SER A 36 -10.22 -3.89 -1.36
C SER A 36 -11.50 -3.04 -1.39
N LEU A 37 -11.68 -2.19 -2.41
CA LEU A 37 -12.76 -1.20 -2.49
C LEU A 37 -14.14 -1.81 -2.19
N ARG A 38 -14.42 -3.00 -2.74
CA ARG A 38 -15.70 -3.71 -2.57
C ARG A 38 -16.05 -4.05 -1.11
N HIS A 39 -15.06 -4.08 -0.22
CA HIS A 39 -15.25 -4.29 1.21
C HIS A 39 -15.40 -2.99 2.00
N LEU A 40 -14.95 -1.87 1.41
CA LEU A 40 -15.00 -0.53 2.02
C LEU A 40 -16.24 0.25 1.59
N TRP A 41 -16.65 0.07 0.35
CA TRP A 41 -17.73 0.83 -0.26
C TRP A 41 -18.36 0.08 -1.43
N THR A 42 -19.68 0.23 -1.55
CA THR A 42 -20.50 -0.25 -2.64
C THR A 42 -21.47 0.86 -3.08
N PRO A 43 -21.98 0.82 -4.32
CA PRO A 43 -22.97 1.80 -4.78
C PRO A 43 -24.29 1.84 -3.98
N LYS A 44 -24.52 0.88 -3.08
CA LYS A 44 -25.70 0.81 -2.20
C LYS A 44 -25.51 1.57 -0.88
N ASP A 45 -24.28 1.97 -0.57
CA ASP A 45 -23.98 2.66 0.68
C ASP A 45 -24.47 4.12 0.62
N ALA A 46 -24.97 4.61 1.75
CA ALA A 46 -25.55 5.96 1.87
C ALA A 46 -24.50 7.09 2.01
N PHE A 47 -23.27 6.86 1.57
CA PHE A 47 -22.17 7.83 1.62
C PHE A 47 -21.25 7.65 0.41
N ARG A 48 -20.48 8.70 0.12
CA ARG A 48 -19.44 8.69 -0.90
C ARG A 48 -18.07 8.58 -0.24
N VAL A 49 -17.09 8.02 -0.94
CA VAL A 49 -15.71 7.92 -0.43
C VAL A 49 -14.76 8.74 -1.28
N CYS A 50 -13.90 9.53 -0.62
CA CYS A 50 -12.80 10.27 -1.22
C CYS A 50 -11.48 9.70 -0.71
N PHE A 51 -10.68 9.12 -1.59
CA PHE A 51 -9.34 8.63 -1.26
C PHE A 51 -8.31 9.74 -1.49
N LYS A 52 -7.51 10.02 -0.46
CA LYS A 52 -6.38 10.95 -0.50
C LYS A 52 -5.09 10.20 -0.22
N THR A 53 -4.03 10.53 -0.96
CA THR A 53 -2.71 9.92 -0.78
C THR A 53 -1.71 10.97 -0.33
N SER A 54 -0.91 10.65 0.70
CA SER A 54 0.21 11.48 1.17
C SER A 54 1.31 10.60 1.72
N GLU A 55 2.56 10.92 1.40
CA GLU A 55 3.75 10.26 1.98
C GLU A 55 4.23 10.97 3.26
N ALA A 56 3.67 12.14 3.58
CA ALA A 56 3.93 12.83 4.84
C ALA A 56 3.18 12.14 5.99
N ALA A 57 3.63 12.38 7.22
CA ALA A 57 2.94 11.92 8.42
C ALA A 57 1.47 12.37 8.39
N ILE A 58 0.56 11.46 8.78
CA ILE A 58 -0.87 11.75 8.78
C ILE A 58 -1.16 12.82 9.83
N ASP A 59 -1.69 13.95 9.37
CA ASP A 59 -2.21 15.02 10.19
C ASP A 59 -3.70 15.23 9.87
N LEU A 60 -4.55 15.07 10.89
CA LEU A 60 -6.00 15.28 10.81
C LEU A 60 -6.45 16.58 11.49
N THR A 61 -5.51 17.40 11.96
CA THR A 61 -5.80 18.64 12.72
C THR A 61 -6.65 19.62 11.90
N HIS A 62 -6.37 19.73 10.60
CA HIS A 62 -7.10 20.61 9.68
C HIS A 62 -8.39 19.99 9.11
N ARG A 63 -8.78 18.79 9.56
CA ARG A 63 -9.92 18.02 9.03
C ARG A 63 -9.88 17.81 7.52
N ASP A 64 -8.67 17.74 6.95
CA ASP A 64 -8.48 17.43 5.54
C ASP A 64 -8.87 15.99 5.20
N ALA A 65 -8.95 15.12 6.20
CA ALA A 65 -9.54 13.79 6.09
C ALA A 65 -10.35 13.43 7.34
N ASP A 66 -11.29 12.51 7.16
CA ASP A 66 -12.15 12.00 8.24
C ASP A 66 -11.49 10.77 8.91
N ILE A 67 -10.76 9.96 8.13
CA ILE A 67 -10.07 8.75 8.60
C ILE A 67 -8.66 8.69 8.01
N GLY A 68 -7.65 8.44 8.85
CA GLY A 68 -6.28 8.19 8.42
C GLY A 68 -5.88 6.72 8.59
N LEU A 69 -5.25 6.13 7.56
CA LEU A 69 -4.59 4.82 7.63
C LEU A 69 -3.08 5.00 7.57
N SER A 70 -2.39 4.65 8.65
CA SER A 70 -0.94 4.76 8.75
C SER A 70 -0.33 3.45 9.23
N ALA A 71 0.85 3.12 8.70
CA ALA A 71 1.69 2.03 9.20
C ALA A 71 2.29 2.37 10.58
N GLU A 72 2.50 3.66 10.84
CA GLU A 72 3.06 4.17 12.10
C GLU A 72 2.00 4.90 12.92
N ARG A 73 2.21 4.93 14.24
CA ARG A 73 1.31 5.65 15.15
C ARG A 73 1.48 7.16 14.92
N PRO A 74 0.40 7.93 14.64
CA PRO A 74 0.49 9.38 14.60
C PRO A 74 1.01 9.92 15.94
N GLN A 75 2.00 10.82 15.88
CA GLN A 75 2.61 11.43 17.07
C GLN A 75 1.95 12.76 17.46
N LEU A 76 1.22 13.37 16.53
CA LEU A 76 0.62 14.70 16.66
C LEU A 76 -0.89 14.63 16.37
N GLY A 77 -1.63 15.60 16.89
CA GLY A 77 -3.07 15.75 16.68
C GLY A 77 -3.93 15.10 17.77
N ASN A 78 -5.09 15.70 18.06
CA ASN A 78 -6.10 15.14 18.97
C ASN A 78 -6.94 14.09 18.24
N VAL A 79 -6.34 12.92 18.00
CA VAL A 79 -6.95 11.84 17.22
C VAL A 79 -7.21 10.61 18.08
N ALA A 80 -8.35 9.95 17.85
CA ALA A 80 -8.61 8.63 18.38
C ALA A 80 -7.87 7.59 17.52
N ILE A 81 -7.03 6.76 18.14
CA ILE A 81 -6.21 5.77 17.44
C ILE A 81 -6.70 4.37 17.76
N ARG A 82 -6.95 3.58 16.71
CA ARG A 82 -7.27 2.15 16.81
C ARG A 82 -6.27 1.35 15.99
N ARG A 83 -5.55 0.43 16.65
CA ARG A 83 -4.72 -0.55 15.94
C ARG A 83 -5.62 -1.53 15.18
N SER A 84 -5.40 -1.66 13.88
CA SER A 84 -6.18 -2.56 13.02
C SER A 84 -5.52 -3.93 12.92
N VAL A 85 -4.35 -4.01 12.29
CA VAL A 85 -3.64 -5.28 12.00
C VAL A 85 -2.14 -5.11 12.15
N ALA A 86 -1.41 -6.23 12.23
CA ALA A 86 0.03 -6.25 12.01
C ALA A 86 0.31 -6.60 10.54
N VAL A 87 1.23 -5.88 9.91
CA VAL A 87 1.64 -6.12 8.52
C VAL A 87 3.01 -6.78 8.53
N ALA A 88 3.13 -7.94 7.86
CA ALA A 88 4.40 -8.59 7.62
C ALA A 88 5.01 -8.10 6.30
N TYR A 89 6.33 -8.17 6.16
CA TYR A 89 7.06 -7.76 4.96
C TYR A 89 7.92 -8.92 4.45
N ALA A 90 8.05 -9.04 3.12
CA ALA A 90 8.91 -10.04 2.49
C ALA A 90 9.47 -9.59 1.14
N PRO A 91 10.55 -10.22 0.67
CA PRO A 91 11.01 -10.08 -0.70
C PRO A 91 10.04 -10.74 -1.70
N TYR A 92 9.69 -10.00 -2.75
CA TYR A 92 8.87 -10.43 -3.87
C TYR A 92 9.62 -10.24 -5.19
N CYS A 93 9.30 -11.09 -6.17
CA CYS A 93 9.75 -10.98 -7.56
C CYS A 93 8.57 -11.24 -8.52
N ALA A 94 8.74 -10.89 -9.79
CA ALA A 94 7.82 -11.32 -10.85
C ALA A 94 7.71 -12.85 -10.91
N GLN A 95 6.54 -13.35 -11.30
CA GLN A 95 6.36 -14.77 -11.59
C GLN A 95 7.28 -15.18 -12.75
N GLY A 96 8.10 -16.23 -12.55
CA GLY A 96 9.09 -16.69 -13.54
C GLY A 96 10.43 -15.97 -13.50
N PHE A 97 10.67 -15.10 -12.49
CA PHE A 97 11.98 -14.51 -12.27
C PHE A 97 13.03 -15.59 -11.96
N ASP A 98 14.12 -15.60 -12.72
CA ASP A 98 15.19 -16.58 -12.57
C ASP A 98 16.18 -16.16 -11.47
N TYR A 99 15.90 -16.61 -10.25
CA TYR A 99 16.77 -16.39 -9.10
C TYR A 99 18.18 -16.97 -9.24
N ARG A 100 18.42 -17.93 -10.14
CA ARG A 100 19.73 -18.56 -10.30
C ARG A 100 20.66 -17.70 -11.14
N HIS A 101 20.10 -16.95 -12.09
CA HIS A 101 20.86 -16.11 -13.01
C HIS A 101 20.74 -14.62 -12.68
N HIS A 102 19.72 -14.22 -11.91
CA HIS A 102 19.44 -12.83 -11.59
C HIS A 102 19.24 -12.62 -10.08
N CYS A 103 20.16 -11.87 -9.47
CA CYS A 103 20.15 -11.51 -8.05
C CYS A 103 19.99 -10.00 -7.84
N ASN A 104 19.45 -9.29 -8.82
CA ASN A 104 19.25 -7.85 -8.79
C ASN A 104 18.12 -7.44 -7.84
N TRP A 105 18.38 -6.39 -7.06
CA TRP A 105 17.44 -5.80 -6.12
C TRP A 105 16.98 -4.44 -6.60
N VAL A 106 15.70 -4.16 -6.35
CA VAL A 106 15.11 -2.83 -6.47
C VAL A 106 14.98 -2.29 -5.05
N SER A 107 15.49 -1.10 -4.80
CA SER A 107 15.46 -0.46 -3.48
C SER A 107 14.88 0.95 -3.55
N LEU A 108 14.30 1.40 -2.45
CA LEU A 108 13.95 2.80 -2.26
C LEU A 108 15.21 3.61 -1.94
N GLY A 109 15.27 4.84 -2.43
CA GLY A 109 16.32 5.81 -2.12
C GLY A 109 16.39 6.09 -0.61
N THR A 110 17.59 6.36 -0.11
CA THR A 110 17.83 6.65 1.32
C THR A 110 17.12 7.93 1.78
N ASP A 111 16.80 8.83 0.86
CA ASP A 111 16.07 10.08 1.06
C ASP A 111 14.58 9.88 1.34
N VAL A 112 13.99 8.81 0.81
CA VAL A 112 12.55 8.51 0.97
C VAL A 112 12.26 7.34 1.90
N ALA A 113 13.27 6.55 2.26
CA ALA A 113 13.12 5.33 3.04
C ALA A 113 12.88 5.61 4.54
N ASN A 114 11.69 6.13 4.84
CA ASN A 114 11.26 6.51 6.19
C ASN A 114 10.96 5.30 7.09
N GLN A 115 10.51 4.18 6.52
CA GLN A 115 10.15 2.97 7.27
C GLN A 115 11.23 1.87 7.19
N PRO A 116 11.40 1.03 8.23
CA PRO A 116 12.46 0.00 8.26
C PRO A 116 12.45 -0.95 7.06
N TRP A 117 11.27 -1.37 6.59
CA TRP A 117 11.18 -2.28 5.45
C TRP A 117 11.65 -1.65 4.13
N MET A 118 11.57 -0.32 4.01
CA MET A 118 12.05 0.42 2.83
C MET A 118 13.58 0.46 2.78
N ARG A 119 14.22 0.54 3.96
CA ARG A 119 15.67 0.57 4.10
C ARG A 119 16.32 -0.80 4.00
N TRP A 120 15.54 -1.83 4.33
CA TRP A 120 16.03 -3.19 4.46
C TRP A 120 16.91 -3.64 3.29
N ALA A 121 16.52 -3.41 2.03
CA ALA A 121 17.27 -3.93 0.89
C ALA A 121 18.71 -3.41 0.81
N PHE A 122 18.98 -2.15 1.14
CA PHE A 122 20.32 -1.56 1.12
C PHE A 122 21.08 -1.70 2.43
N GLU A 123 20.39 -1.92 3.54
CA GLU A 123 21.03 -2.22 4.83
C GLU A 123 21.60 -3.66 4.87
N GLN A 124 21.11 -4.55 4.01
CA GLN A 124 21.60 -5.93 3.95
C GLN A 124 22.91 -6.04 3.14
N PRO A 125 23.98 -6.61 3.72
CA PRO A 125 25.23 -6.79 3.01
C PRO A 125 25.09 -7.79 1.84
N GLY A 126 25.79 -7.52 0.74
CA GLY A 126 25.84 -8.42 -0.42
C GLY A 126 24.61 -8.39 -1.34
N ARG A 127 23.71 -7.41 -1.18
CA ARG A 127 22.59 -7.19 -2.12
C ARG A 127 23.05 -6.34 -3.30
N TYR A 128 22.95 -6.91 -4.50
CA TYR A 128 23.26 -6.19 -5.73
C TYR A 128 22.06 -5.33 -6.15
N ILE A 129 22.03 -4.08 -5.71
CA ILE A 129 20.96 -3.13 -6.06
C ILE A 129 21.23 -2.55 -7.43
N THR A 130 20.35 -2.82 -8.39
CA THR A 130 20.47 -2.30 -9.75
C THR A 130 19.60 -1.07 -9.98
N ASN A 131 18.48 -0.97 -9.26
CA ASN A 131 17.47 0.06 -9.48
C ASN A 131 17.13 0.77 -8.17
N TRP A 132 17.15 2.10 -8.21
CA TRP A 132 16.71 2.96 -7.12
C TRP A 132 15.43 3.67 -7.53
N VAL A 133 14.47 3.76 -6.62
CA VAL A 133 13.20 4.47 -6.83
C VAL A 133 12.87 5.35 -5.63
N ASN A 134 12.08 6.39 -5.85
CA ASN A 134 11.64 7.31 -4.81
C ASN A 134 10.19 7.06 -4.35
N SER A 135 9.52 6.05 -4.92
CA SER A 135 8.13 5.73 -4.63
C SER A 135 7.96 4.23 -4.47
N ALA A 136 7.35 3.83 -3.34
CA ALA A 136 7.00 2.43 -3.07
C ALA A 136 6.10 1.83 -4.17
N ARG A 137 5.25 2.67 -4.79
CA ARG A 137 4.43 2.26 -5.92
C ARG A 137 5.26 1.95 -7.17
N MET A 138 6.25 2.78 -7.49
CA MET A 138 7.13 2.53 -8.62
C MET A 138 7.98 1.28 -8.40
N MET A 139 8.44 1.06 -7.16
CA MET A 139 9.11 -0.19 -6.77
C MET A 139 8.23 -1.40 -7.07
N PHE A 140 6.93 -1.31 -6.74
CA PHE A 140 5.97 -2.36 -7.03
C PHE A 140 5.89 -2.67 -8.52
N ASP A 141 5.68 -1.65 -9.34
CA ASP A 141 5.50 -1.81 -10.78
C ASP A 141 6.78 -2.35 -11.47
N LEU A 142 7.97 -1.95 -11.01
CA LEU A 142 9.26 -2.48 -11.50
C LEU A 142 9.47 -3.95 -11.16
N VAL A 143 9.21 -4.34 -9.91
CA VAL A 143 9.35 -5.74 -9.48
C VAL A 143 8.36 -6.62 -10.24
N LYS A 144 7.13 -6.13 -10.48
CA LYS A 144 6.14 -6.81 -11.32
C LYS A 144 6.58 -6.93 -12.79
N ALA A 145 7.31 -5.94 -13.31
CA ALA A 145 7.91 -6.00 -14.64
C ALA A 145 9.12 -6.93 -14.74
N GLY A 146 9.59 -7.51 -13.62
CA GLY A 146 10.75 -8.41 -13.60
C GLY A 146 12.09 -7.70 -13.44
N ALA A 147 12.10 -6.42 -13.05
CA ALA A 147 13.32 -5.64 -12.86
C ALA A 147 14.16 -6.05 -11.63
N GLY A 148 13.72 -7.04 -10.86
CA GLY A 148 14.45 -7.61 -9.72
C GLY A 148 13.56 -7.99 -8.54
N ILE A 149 14.20 -8.13 -7.39
CA ILE A 149 13.59 -8.46 -6.10
C ILE A 149 13.38 -7.18 -5.30
N GLY A 150 12.20 -7.02 -4.69
CA GLY A 150 11.91 -5.90 -3.79
C GLY A 150 11.18 -6.35 -2.53
N VAL A 151 11.43 -5.68 -1.41
CA VAL A 151 10.71 -5.91 -0.14
C VAL A 151 9.39 -5.17 -0.14
N MET A 152 8.30 -5.87 0.19
CA MET A 152 6.94 -5.30 0.17
C MET A 152 6.08 -5.85 1.31
N PRO A 153 5.05 -5.10 1.72
CA PRO A 153 4.05 -5.58 2.68
C PRO A 153 3.15 -6.70 2.13
N MET A 154 2.90 -7.69 2.96
CA MET A 154 2.04 -8.85 2.69
C MET A 154 0.56 -8.52 2.96
N PHE A 155 -0.07 -7.66 2.15
CA PHE A 155 -1.44 -7.24 2.47
C PHE A 155 -2.53 -8.31 2.28
N HIS A 156 -2.50 -9.12 1.22
CA HIS A 156 -3.24 -10.38 1.03
C HIS A 156 -3.05 -10.90 -0.41
N ARG A 157 -3.55 -12.11 -0.67
CA ARG A 157 -3.45 -13.01 -1.85
C ARG A 157 -3.34 -12.39 -3.27
N ARG A 158 -3.75 -11.14 -3.52
CA ARG A 158 -3.75 -10.52 -4.86
C ARG A 158 -2.35 -10.14 -5.38
N TRP A 159 -1.43 -9.74 -4.52
CA TRP A 159 -0.02 -9.60 -4.95
C TRP A 159 0.54 -10.96 -5.39
N ARG A 160 0.05 -12.05 -4.77
CA ARG A 160 0.49 -13.43 -4.98
C ARG A 160 0.08 -14.04 -6.33
N SER A 161 -0.89 -13.46 -7.04
CA SER A 161 -1.28 -13.93 -8.38
C SER A 161 -0.39 -13.41 -9.50
N SER A 162 0.36 -12.33 -9.27
CA SER A 162 1.33 -11.79 -10.25
C SER A 162 2.78 -11.79 -9.74
N LEU A 163 2.99 -11.94 -8.44
CA LEU A 163 4.31 -11.99 -7.81
C LEU A 163 4.46 -13.28 -7.00
N CYS A 164 5.66 -13.85 -7.04
CA CYS A 164 6.04 -14.94 -6.16
C CYS A 164 6.76 -14.34 -4.95
N SER A 165 6.33 -14.71 -3.74
CA SER A 165 7.14 -14.51 -2.54
C SER A 165 8.32 -15.47 -2.61
N GLY A 166 9.55 -14.99 -2.53
CA GLY A 166 10.78 -15.79 -2.64
C GLY A 166 11.05 -16.69 -1.43
N GLY A 167 10.10 -17.54 -1.05
CA GLY A 167 10.13 -18.35 0.16
C GLY A 167 10.00 -19.88 -0.05
N GLU A 168 9.94 -20.37 -1.29
CA GLU A 168 9.71 -21.79 -1.56
C GLU A 168 10.92 -22.40 -2.29
N GLY A 169 12.02 -22.64 -1.55
CA GLY A 169 13.23 -23.24 -2.09
C GLY A 169 14.34 -23.53 -1.07
N ASP A 170 14.31 -22.88 0.10
CA ASP A 170 15.30 -23.13 1.16
C ASP A 170 14.61 -23.24 2.53
N ARG A 171 14.40 -24.48 3.01
CA ARG A 171 13.87 -24.74 4.35
C ARG A 171 14.84 -24.36 5.49
N ARG A 172 16.00 -23.77 5.21
CA ARG A 172 16.95 -23.33 6.26
C ARG A 172 16.91 -21.85 6.60
N THR A 173 16.18 -21.03 5.85
CA THR A 173 16.10 -19.59 6.11
C THR A 173 14.64 -19.12 6.11
N ARG A 174 13.90 -19.45 7.18
CA ARG A 174 12.76 -18.60 7.55
C ARG A 174 13.34 -17.20 7.80
N PRO A 175 12.93 -16.15 7.07
CA PRO A 175 13.14 -14.81 7.58
C PRO A 175 12.30 -14.73 8.86
N SER A 176 12.96 -14.58 10.01
CA SER A 176 12.26 -14.23 11.24
C SER A 176 11.37 -13.03 10.95
N PRO A 177 10.12 -13.01 11.45
CA PRO A 177 9.28 -11.82 11.35
C PRO A 177 10.11 -10.65 11.87
N MET A 178 10.24 -9.58 11.08
CA MET A 178 11.02 -8.39 11.45
C MET A 178 10.72 -8.04 12.90
N ASP A 179 11.68 -8.34 13.78
CA ASP A 179 11.52 -8.16 15.20
C ASP A 179 11.54 -6.65 15.45
N ARG A 180 10.48 -6.17 16.08
CA ARG A 180 10.34 -4.76 16.41
C ARG A 180 11.39 -4.41 17.44
N THR A 181 12.43 -3.71 17.01
CA THR A 181 13.32 -3.00 17.94
C THR A 181 13.65 -1.63 17.39
N ALA A 182 13.25 -0.63 18.21
CA ALA A 182 13.42 0.82 18.13
C ALA A 182 12.58 1.55 17.06
#